data_AF-A0A7K4FRQ8-F1
#
_entry.id   AF-A0A7K4FRQ8-F1
#
_cell.length_a   1.000
_cell.length_b   1.000
_cell.length_c   1.000
_cell.angle_alpha   90.00
_cell.angle_beta   90.00
_cell.angle_gamma   90.00
#
_symmetry.space_group_name_H-M   'P 1'
#
loop_
_entity.id
_entity.type
_entity.pdbx_description
1 polymer ?
#
loop_
_entity_poly.entity_id
_entity_poly.type
_entity_poly.pdbx_seq_one_letter_code
_entity_poly.pdbx_strand_id
1 'polypeptide(L)'
;SNTLYRDLRIVLPLPINNKFRGNIIENLTKYNIDEPKFAIFYNNEKLFSPPFDESVFDNDSFICGIKKAKDNTNLFVYWVVTSYNNTNLNNFNSGFLFKKNQFTVGDNNTFKRFVKGSYNYWNFGEIHILDSEIKENASRNFFEINTGHAKELFESISDLLTQIQKINRIKSACDKHSNINTAVKLLEDEKITLAKQKLDSTMKILSAKKNNNVVTLPESKNYLEILDKRRTDSLHKIQELEDNMKQKDTERTDVELNKIYELLSPQFKNIAKNTQLYVAMNNYNAKN
;
A
#
# COMPACT_ATOMS: atom_id res chain seq x y z
N SER A 1 18.93 -12.56 24.90
CA SER A 1 18.64 -11.23 25.47
C SER A 1 17.64 -10.40 24.66
N ASN A 2 17.41 -10.67 23.36
CA ASN A 2 16.55 -9.82 22.50
C ASN A 2 15.04 -10.20 22.49
N THR A 3 14.66 -11.42 22.90
CA THR A 3 13.25 -11.87 22.88
C THR A 3 12.41 -11.20 23.96
N LEU A 4 12.87 -11.20 25.22
CA LEU A 4 12.14 -10.58 26.33
C LEU A 4 11.88 -9.08 26.09
N TYR A 5 12.89 -8.33 25.62
CA TYR A 5 12.72 -6.93 25.25
C TYR A 5 11.58 -6.71 24.25
N ARG A 6 11.46 -7.60 23.26
CA ARG A 6 10.42 -7.53 22.23
C ARG A 6 9.05 -7.90 22.79
N ASP A 7 8.97 -8.96 23.59
CA ASP A 7 7.73 -9.43 24.18
C ASP A 7 7.13 -8.36 25.12
N LEU A 8 7.98 -7.72 25.93
CA LEU A 8 7.58 -6.60 26.78
C LEU A 8 6.97 -5.45 25.95
N ARG A 9 7.55 -5.15 24.78
CA ARG A 9 7.04 -4.08 23.90
C ARG A 9 5.71 -4.38 23.24
N ILE A 10 5.38 -5.66 23.08
CA ILE A 10 4.11 -6.09 22.49
C ILE A 10 3.03 -6.22 23.56
N VAL A 11 3.36 -6.82 24.70
CA VAL A 11 2.38 -7.22 25.72
C VAL A 11 1.94 -6.05 26.60
N LEU A 12 2.89 -5.18 26.96
CA LEU A 12 2.64 -4.16 27.96
C LEU A 12 1.88 -2.94 27.39
N PRO A 13 1.08 -2.27 28.22
CA PRO A 13 0.55 -0.94 27.94
C PRO A 13 1.72 0.05 27.90
N LEU A 14 2.17 0.39 26.70
CA LEU A 14 3.29 1.30 26.48
C LEU A 14 2.85 2.55 25.71
N PRO A 15 3.52 3.69 25.94
CA PRO A 15 3.30 4.88 25.14
C PRO A 15 3.65 4.62 23.67
N ILE A 16 2.98 5.35 22.79
CA ILE A 16 3.17 5.29 21.35
C ILE A 16 4.21 6.34 20.99
N ASN A 17 5.24 5.96 20.23
CA ASN A 17 6.23 6.89 19.72
C ASN A 17 6.53 6.58 18.25
N ASN A 18 5.59 6.96 17.40
CA ASN A 18 5.73 6.84 15.95
C ASN A 18 5.03 7.99 15.21
N LYS A 19 5.28 8.13 13.91
CA LYS A 19 4.68 9.16 13.04
C LYS A 19 3.15 9.18 13.03
N PHE A 20 2.51 8.04 13.33
CA PHE A 20 1.05 7.93 13.39
C PHE A 20 0.49 8.27 14.77
N ARG A 21 1.34 8.52 15.78
CA ARG A 21 0.95 8.77 17.18
C ARG A 21 -0.18 9.78 17.32
N GLY A 22 -0.08 10.92 16.63
CA GLY A 22 -1.11 11.97 16.70
C GLY A 22 -2.49 11.44 16.33
N ASN A 23 -2.59 10.78 15.18
CA ASN A 23 -3.84 10.20 14.69
C ASN A 23 -4.34 9.04 15.58
N ILE A 24 -3.42 8.20 16.07
CA ILE A 24 -3.77 7.07 16.95
C ILE A 24 -4.36 7.59 18.26
N ILE A 25 -3.67 8.51 18.94
CA ILE A 25 -4.12 9.05 20.24
C ILE A 25 -5.44 9.79 20.07
N GLU A 26 -5.56 10.65 19.05
CA GLU A 26 -6.81 11.36 18.79
C GLU A 26 -7.98 10.40 18.57
N ASN A 27 -7.76 9.27 17.91
CA ASN A 27 -8.79 8.25 17.70
C ASN A 27 -9.12 7.49 18.99
N LEU A 28 -8.12 7.04 19.74
CA LEU A 28 -8.30 6.23 20.95
C LEU A 28 -8.96 7.03 22.09
N THR A 29 -8.57 8.30 22.29
CA THR A 29 -9.12 9.15 23.35
C THR A 29 -10.61 9.44 23.14
N LYS A 30 -11.12 9.49 21.91
CA LYS A 30 -12.57 9.60 21.62
C LYS A 30 -13.40 8.47 22.22
N TYR A 31 -12.77 7.35 22.55
CA TYR A 31 -13.39 6.17 23.14
C TYR A 31 -12.87 5.86 24.55
N ASN A 32 -12.34 6.87 25.25
CA ASN A 32 -11.80 6.77 26.61
C ASN A 32 -10.64 5.78 26.76
N ILE A 33 -9.85 5.58 25.71
CA ILE A 33 -8.58 4.85 25.78
C ILE A 33 -7.46 5.89 25.84
N ASP A 34 -7.02 6.16 27.06
CA ASP A 34 -5.92 7.08 27.32
C ASP A 34 -4.55 6.40 27.17
N GLU A 35 -3.55 7.15 26.73
CA GLU A 35 -2.16 6.68 26.72
C GLU A 35 -1.68 6.35 28.15
N PRO A 36 -0.82 5.32 28.33
CA PRO A 36 -0.27 5.02 29.64
C PRO A 36 0.47 6.21 30.25
N LYS A 37 0.10 6.58 31.48
CA LYS A 37 0.70 7.70 32.24
C LYS A 37 2.02 7.36 32.94
N PHE A 38 2.60 6.20 32.63
CA PHE A 38 3.85 5.71 33.19
C PHE A 38 4.84 5.35 32.08
N ALA A 39 6.12 5.29 32.43
CA ALA A 39 7.18 4.83 31.54
C ALA A 39 7.75 3.52 32.07
N ILE A 40 7.92 2.55 31.17
CA ILE A 40 8.59 1.28 31.48
C ILE A 40 9.97 1.30 30.84
N PHE A 41 10.97 0.89 31.60
CA PHE A 41 12.35 0.80 31.16
C PHE A 41 12.84 -0.64 31.19
N TYR A 42 13.63 -1.02 30.20
CA TYR A 42 14.37 -2.28 30.17
C TYR A 42 15.81 -1.98 29.80
N ASN A 43 16.76 -2.39 30.65
CA ASN A 43 18.19 -2.04 30.49
C ASN A 43 18.42 -0.53 30.28
N ASN A 44 17.75 0.31 31.08
CA ASN A 44 17.78 1.78 31.01
C ASN A 44 17.21 2.41 29.72
N GLU A 45 16.65 1.61 28.80
CA GLU A 45 15.94 2.12 27.63
C GLU A 45 14.44 2.21 27.89
N LYS A 46 13.84 3.36 27.58
CA LYS A 46 12.38 3.53 27.62
C LYS A 46 11.73 2.70 26.53
N LEU A 47 10.73 1.91 26.90
CA LEU A 47 9.96 1.08 25.98
C LEU A 47 8.81 1.87 25.35
N PHE A 48 8.56 1.58 24.07
CA PHE A 48 7.45 2.11 23.28
C PHE A 48 6.75 0.98 22.53
N SER A 49 5.45 1.15 22.31
CA SER A 49 4.63 0.22 21.52
C SER A 49 4.96 0.26 20.02
N PRO A 50 4.67 -0.81 19.27
CA PRO A 50 4.83 -0.86 17.81
C PRO A 50 3.86 0.08 17.06
N PRO A 51 4.10 0.34 15.75
CA PRO A 51 5.20 -0.16 14.93
C PRO A 51 6.57 0.41 15.31
N PHE A 52 7.62 -0.38 15.10
CA PHE A 52 9.00 0.00 15.46
C PHE A 52 9.82 0.56 14.30
N ASP A 53 9.47 0.16 13.08
CA ASP A 53 10.08 0.68 11.86
C ASP A 53 8.97 1.33 11.06
N GLU A 54 8.99 2.66 11.00
CA GLU A 54 7.93 3.43 10.38
C GLU A 54 8.16 3.61 8.87
N SER A 55 9.39 3.38 8.41
CA SER A 55 9.79 3.59 7.01
C SER A 55 9.11 2.62 6.05
N VAL A 56 8.69 1.45 6.56
CA VAL A 56 8.02 0.41 5.78
C VAL A 56 6.53 0.70 5.52
N PHE A 57 5.95 1.70 6.19
CA PHE A 57 4.53 2.01 6.10
C PHE A 57 4.24 3.21 5.21
N ASP A 58 3.18 3.09 4.43
CA ASP A 58 2.62 4.17 3.64
C ASP A 58 2.00 5.25 4.55
N ASN A 59 2.47 6.48 4.42
CA ASN A 59 2.05 7.62 5.25
C ASN A 59 0.56 7.91 5.14
N ASP A 60 -0.02 7.68 3.96
CA ASP A 60 -1.41 8.02 3.67
C ASP A 60 -2.39 6.92 4.07
N SER A 61 -1.88 5.80 4.57
CA SER A 61 -2.64 4.57 4.74
C SER A 61 -3.28 4.40 6.12
N PHE A 62 -3.21 5.42 6.96
CA PHE A 62 -3.83 5.40 8.27
C PHE A 62 -5.35 5.32 8.15
N ILE A 63 -5.94 4.25 8.67
CA ILE A 63 -7.38 4.02 8.71
C ILE A 63 -7.75 3.71 10.15
N CYS A 64 -8.79 4.35 10.68
CA CYS A 64 -9.29 4.08 12.02
C CYS A 64 -10.82 4.11 12.07
N GLY A 65 -11.42 3.25 12.90
CA GLY A 65 -12.87 3.13 12.98
C GLY A 65 -13.34 2.47 14.27
N ILE A 66 -14.65 2.50 14.47
CA ILE A 66 -15.36 1.85 15.57
C ILE A 66 -16.32 0.81 14.99
N LYS A 67 -16.38 -0.38 15.61
CA LYS A 67 -17.42 -1.37 15.36
C LYS A 67 -18.34 -1.47 16.56
N LYS A 68 -19.63 -1.53 16.27
CA LYS A 68 -20.69 -1.69 17.25
C LYS A 68 -21.42 -3.01 17.06
N ALA A 69 -21.91 -3.57 18.15
CA ALA A 69 -22.83 -4.70 18.15
C ALA A 69 -24.21 -4.27 17.66
N LYS A 70 -25.09 -5.25 17.43
CA LYS A 70 -26.47 -5.01 16.97
C LYS A 70 -27.31 -4.17 17.94
N ASP A 71 -27.02 -4.29 19.23
CA ASP A 71 -27.63 -3.51 20.31
C ASP A 71 -27.04 -2.09 20.45
N ASN A 72 -26.15 -1.69 19.53
CA ASN A 72 -25.43 -0.41 19.50
C ASN A 72 -24.34 -0.26 20.59
N THR A 73 -23.98 -1.34 21.30
CA THR A 73 -22.82 -1.38 22.20
C THR A 73 -21.51 -1.29 21.40
N ASN A 74 -20.54 -0.52 21.88
CA ASN A 74 -19.23 -0.42 21.25
C ASN A 74 -18.44 -1.73 21.47
N LEU A 75 -18.22 -2.51 20.42
CA LEU A 75 -17.45 -3.75 20.49
C LEU A 75 -15.95 -3.45 20.57
N PHE A 76 -15.45 -2.72 19.58
CA PHE A 76 -14.03 -2.37 19.51
C PHE A 76 -13.78 -1.13 18.65
N VAL A 77 -12.70 -0.43 18.98
CA VAL A 77 -12.08 0.58 18.11
C VAL A 77 -10.80 0.00 17.52
N TYR A 78 -10.46 0.38 16.29
CA TYR A 78 -9.24 -0.08 15.63
C TYR A 78 -8.55 1.03 14.87
N TRP A 79 -7.27 0.81 14.64
CA TRP A 79 -6.49 1.54 13.67
C TRP A 79 -5.59 0.58 12.89
N VAL A 80 -5.27 0.93 11.65
CA VAL A 80 -4.44 0.13 10.76
C VAL A 80 -3.65 1.03 9.82
N VAL A 81 -2.44 0.59 9.49
CA VAL A 81 -1.57 1.16 8.48
C VAL A 81 -1.11 0.06 7.53
N THR A 82 -0.85 0.41 6.27
CA THR A 82 -0.47 -0.53 5.22
C THR A 82 0.99 -0.32 4.78
N SER A 83 1.64 -1.38 4.33
CA SER A 83 3.02 -1.34 3.85
C SER A 83 3.13 -0.47 2.60
N TYR A 84 4.23 0.26 2.48
CA TYR A 84 4.53 1.07 1.32
C TYR A 84 4.72 0.21 0.06
N ASN A 85 5.52 -0.87 0.15
CA ASN A 85 5.93 -1.65 -1.02
C ASN A 85 5.03 -2.86 -1.36
N ASN A 86 3.86 -3.02 -0.74
CA ASN A 86 3.02 -4.22 -0.91
C ASN A 86 3.79 -5.52 -0.59
N THR A 87 4.65 -5.46 0.43
CA THR A 87 5.50 -6.57 0.86
C THR A 87 5.05 -7.06 2.23
N ASN A 88 5.27 -8.34 2.49
CA ASN A 88 5.07 -8.88 3.83
C ASN A 88 5.97 -8.12 4.82
N LEU A 89 5.34 -7.58 5.85
CA LEU A 89 6.02 -6.92 6.95
C LEU A 89 6.68 -7.98 7.82
N ASN A 90 7.74 -7.60 8.52
CA ASN A 90 8.35 -8.46 9.51
C ASN A 90 7.33 -8.79 10.62
N ASN A 91 7.50 -9.94 11.28
CA ASN A 91 6.55 -10.45 12.27
C ASN A 91 6.16 -9.44 13.36
N PHE A 92 7.01 -8.45 13.65
CA PHE A 92 6.79 -7.46 14.73
C PHE A 92 5.99 -6.23 14.28
N ASN A 93 6.01 -5.94 12.98
CA ASN A 93 5.26 -4.87 12.34
C ASN A 93 4.18 -5.44 11.43
N SER A 94 3.68 -6.66 11.69
CA SER A 94 2.69 -7.32 10.84
C SER A 94 1.50 -7.82 11.63
N GLY A 95 0.31 -7.78 11.02
CA GLY A 95 -0.92 -8.29 11.59
C GLY A 95 -1.63 -7.28 12.48
N PHE A 96 -2.44 -7.81 13.40
CA PHE A 96 -3.19 -7.01 14.36
C PHE A 96 -2.91 -7.50 15.77
N LEU A 97 -2.67 -6.55 16.68
CA LEU A 97 -2.64 -6.81 18.10
C LEU A 97 -4.03 -6.55 18.68
N PHE A 98 -4.56 -7.50 19.44
CA PHE A 98 -5.80 -7.30 20.18
C PHE A 98 -5.46 -6.70 21.54
N LYS A 99 -6.16 -5.63 21.92
CA LYS A 99 -5.93 -4.91 23.16
C LYS A 99 -7.18 -4.97 24.03
N LYS A 100 -7.03 -5.26 25.32
CA LYS A 100 -8.08 -5.10 26.35
C LYS A 100 -7.46 -4.39 27.54
N ASN A 101 -8.05 -3.27 27.96
CA ASN A 101 -7.46 -2.39 28.98
C ASN A 101 -5.98 -2.07 28.68
N GLN A 102 -5.67 -1.83 27.40
CA GLN A 102 -4.33 -1.55 26.86
C GLN A 102 -3.30 -2.70 26.92
N PHE A 103 -3.62 -3.84 27.53
CA PHE A 103 -2.79 -5.05 27.46
C PHE A 103 -3.09 -5.84 26.20
N THR A 104 -2.07 -6.49 25.64
CA THR A 104 -2.28 -7.41 24.51
C THR A 104 -2.94 -8.71 24.98
N VAL A 105 -3.96 -9.13 24.24
CA VAL A 105 -4.60 -10.44 24.36
C VAL A 105 -4.17 -11.28 23.17
N GLY A 106 -3.50 -12.40 23.42
CA GLY A 106 -2.89 -13.22 22.38
C GLY A 106 -1.51 -12.72 21.95
N ASP A 107 -1.22 -12.94 20.68
CA ASP A 107 0.05 -12.65 20.02
C ASP A 107 -0.19 -12.03 18.63
N ASN A 108 0.90 -11.73 17.91
CA ASN A 108 0.87 -11.20 16.55
C ASN A 108 0.19 -12.13 15.52
N ASN A 109 -0.06 -13.40 15.86
CA ASN A 109 -0.69 -14.38 15.00
C ASN A 109 -2.15 -14.65 15.37
N THR A 110 -2.63 -14.12 16.48
CA THR A 110 -3.97 -14.38 16.99
C THR A 110 -5.04 -13.98 15.98
N PHE A 111 -4.77 -12.93 15.19
CA PHE A 111 -5.72 -12.44 14.20
C PHE A 111 -5.96 -13.46 13.08
N LYS A 112 -5.00 -14.36 12.81
CA LYS A 112 -5.10 -15.40 11.78
C LYS A 112 -6.30 -16.32 12.01
N ARG A 113 -6.72 -16.49 13.26
CA ARG A 113 -7.90 -17.29 13.62
C ARG A 113 -9.21 -16.72 13.04
N PHE A 114 -9.23 -15.43 12.70
CA PHE A 114 -10.40 -14.74 12.14
C PHE A 114 -10.34 -14.58 10.62
N VAL A 115 -9.22 -14.93 10.00
CA VAL A 115 -9.03 -14.83 8.55
C VAL A 115 -9.74 -15.98 7.85
N LYS A 116 -10.61 -15.64 6.90
CA LYS A 116 -11.19 -16.61 5.95
C LYS A 116 -10.34 -16.64 4.68
N GLY A 117 -9.48 -17.64 4.55
CA GLY A 117 -8.62 -17.84 3.36
C GLY A 117 -7.23 -17.22 3.47
N SER A 118 -6.71 -16.73 2.34
CA SER A 118 -5.36 -16.14 2.29
C SER A 118 -5.37 -14.68 2.74
N TYR A 119 -4.43 -14.32 3.61
CA TYR A 119 -4.24 -12.95 4.09
C TYR A 119 -2.80 -12.50 3.85
N ASN A 120 -2.66 -11.29 3.31
CA ASN A 120 -1.35 -10.69 3.07
C ASN A 120 -0.91 -9.94 4.33
N TYR A 121 0.30 -10.20 4.82
CA TYR A 121 0.85 -9.58 6.03
C TYR A 121 1.40 -8.18 5.75
N TRP A 122 0.62 -7.37 5.04
CA TRP A 122 1.01 -6.04 4.56
C TRP A 122 0.53 -4.94 5.47
N ASN A 123 -0.07 -5.27 6.61
CA ASN A 123 -0.69 -4.30 7.50
C ASN A 123 -0.17 -4.49 8.91
N PHE A 124 -0.16 -3.39 9.65
CA PHE A 124 -0.04 -3.39 11.09
C PHE A 124 -1.18 -2.58 11.68
N GLY A 125 -1.69 -3.00 12.83
CA GLY A 125 -2.72 -2.26 13.52
C GLY A 125 -3.03 -2.84 14.89
N GLU A 126 -3.93 -2.17 15.58
CA GLU A 126 -4.47 -2.64 16.85
C GLU A 126 -5.99 -2.64 16.82
N ILE A 127 -6.57 -3.59 17.56
CA ILE A 127 -8.00 -3.74 17.78
C ILE A 127 -8.22 -3.70 19.28
N HIS A 128 -8.76 -2.59 19.78
CA HIS A 128 -9.02 -2.35 21.20
C HIS A 128 -10.45 -2.72 21.56
N ILE A 129 -10.61 -3.79 22.33
CA ILE A 129 -11.90 -4.34 22.74
C ILE A 129 -12.50 -3.47 23.85
N LEU A 130 -13.64 -2.86 23.57
CA LEU A 130 -14.32 -1.92 24.47
C LEU A 130 -15.37 -2.62 25.33
N ASP A 131 -16.10 -3.57 24.76
CA ASP A 131 -17.20 -4.25 25.44
C ASP A 131 -16.74 -4.98 26.71
N SER A 132 -17.33 -4.64 27.85
CA SER A 132 -17.00 -5.19 29.16
C SER A 132 -17.47 -6.63 29.37
N GLU A 133 -18.44 -7.12 28.60
CA GLU A 133 -18.91 -8.50 28.65
C GLU A 133 -17.94 -9.48 28.00
N ILE A 134 -17.08 -8.97 27.11
CA ILE A 134 -16.04 -9.78 26.47
C ILE A 134 -14.85 -9.90 27.42
N LYS A 135 -14.60 -11.11 27.89
CA LYS A 135 -13.51 -11.44 28.81
C LYS A 135 -12.37 -12.13 28.08
N GLU A 136 -11.14 -11.79 28.46
CA GLU A 136 -9.97 -12.60 28.15
C GLU A 136 -9.98 -13.91 28.95
N ASN A 137 -9.46 -15.00 28.36
CA ASN A 137 -9.28 -16.24 29.10
C ASN A 137 -8.16 -16.10 30.14
N ALA A 138 -8.07 -17.06 31.07
CA ALA A 138 -7.08 -17.04 32.16
C ALA A 138 -5.63 -16.86 31.68
N SER A 139 -5.26 -17.46 30.55
CA SER A 139 -3.92 -17.36 29.96
C SER A 139 -3.68 -16.07 29.15
N ARG A 140 -4.72 -15.23 28.97
CA ARG A 140 -4.74 -14.02 28.14
C ARG A 140 -4.24 -14.23 26.72
N ASN A 141 -4.36 -15.45 26.20
CA ASN A 141 -3.95 -15.76 24.83
C ASN A 141 -5.13 -15.71 23.84
N PHE A 142 -6.35 -15.53 24.34
CA PHE A 142 -7.58 -15.40 23.56
C PHE A 142 -8.74 -14.84 24.41
N PHE A 143 -9.90 -14.66 23.78
CA PHE A 143 -11.16 -14.27 24.44
C PHE A 143 -12.01 -15.51 24.77
N GLU A 144 -12.79 -15.41 25.84
CA GLU A 144 -13.77 -16.43 26.22
C GLU A 144 -14.94 -16.46 25.23
N ILE A 145 -15.45 -17.67 24.94
CA ILE A 145 -16.56 -17.89 24.02
C ILE A 145 -17.81 -18.24 24.84
N ASN A 146 -18.25 -17.31 25.68
CA ASN A 146 -19.32 -17.53 26.65
C ASN A 146 -20.54 -16.61 26.45
N THR A 147 -20.48 -15.63 25.54
CA THR A 147 -21.57 -14.67 25.32
C THR A 147 -21.90 -14.50 23.84
N GLY A 148 -23.11 -13.98 23.55
CA GLY A 148 -23.47 -13.56 22.19
C GLY A 148 -22.55 -12.47 21.65
N HIS A 149 -22.09 -11.57 22.52
CA HIS A 149 -21.19 -10.47 22.15
C HIS A 149 -19.81 -10.96 21.70
N ALA A 150 -19.28 -12.03 22.29
CA ALA A 150 -18.04 -12.65 21.82
C ALA A 150 -18.16 -13.16 20.37
N LYS A 151 -19.31 -13.74 20.01
CA LYS A 151 -19.59 -14.16 18.63
C LYS A 151 -19.67 -12.96 17.67
N GLU A 152 -20.41 -11.91 18.04
CA GLU A 152 -20.52 -10.69 17.22
C GLU A 152 -19.16 -9.99 17.04
N LEU A 153 -18.32 -10.01 18.09
CA LEU A 153 -16.94 -9.53 18.00
C LEU A 153 -16.15 -10.28 16.92
N PHE A 154 -16.16 -11.62 16.95
CA PHE A 154 -15.38 -12.44 16.02
C PHE A 154 -15.86 -12.28 14.58
N GLU A 155 -17.17 -12.21 14.36
CA GLU A 155 -17.76 -11.93 13.05
C GLU A 155 -17.34 -10.54 12.54
N SER A 156 -17.37 -9.53 13.42
CA SER A 156 -16.99 -8.15 13.09
C SER A 156 -15.49 -8.00 12.78
N ILE A 157 -14.62 -8.71 13.51
CA ILE A 157 -13.18 -8.77 13.21
C ILE A 157 -12.96 -9.46 11.85
N SER A 158 -13.65 -10.57 11.60
CA SER A 158 -13.52 -11.31 10.32
C SER A 158 -13.94 -10.46 9.12
N ASP A 159 -15.03 -9.69 9.23
CA ASP A 159 -15.43 -8.73 8.20
C ASP A 159 -14.38 -7.64 8.02
N LEU A 160 -13.93 -7.01 9.12
CA LEU A 160 -12.87 -5.99 9.05
C LEU A 160 -11.64 -6.49 8.29
N LEU A 161 -11.09 -7.65 8.66
CA LEU A 161 -9.92 -8.23 8.00
C LEU A 161 -10.17 -8.50 6.51
N THR A 162 -11.38 -8.93 6.16
CA THR A 162 -11.79 -9.13 4.77
C THR A 162 -11.78 -7.81 3.99
N GLN A 163 -12.27 -6.73 4.58
CA GLN A 163 -12.24 -5.41 3.95
C GLN A 163 -10.82 -4.86 3.83
N ILE A 164 -9.95 -5.02 4.83
CA ILE A 164 -8.53 -4.66 4.73
C ILE A 164 -7.83 -5.42 3.61
N GLN A 165 -8.14 -6.70 3.43
CA GLN A 165 -7.58 -7.49 2.34
C GLN A 165 -8.06 -6.99 0.95
N LYS A 166 -9.31 -6.50 0.84
CA LYS A 166 -9.78 -5.83 -0.39
C LYS A 166 -9.01 -4.52 -0.64
N ILE A 167 -8.75 -3.72 0.40
CA ILE A 167 -7.93 -2.51 0.29
C ILE A 167 -6.52 -2.85 -0.21
N ASN A 168 -5.88 -3.89 0.33
CA ASN A 168 -4.57 -4.37 -0.14
C ASN A 168 -4.58 -4.75 -1.63
N ARG A 169 -5.66 -5.38 -2.11
CA ARG A 169 -5.82 -5.72 -3.54
C ARG A 169 -5.95 -4.46 -4.41
N ILE A 170 -6.72 -3.47 -3.95
CA ILE A 170 -6.86 -2.19 -4.64
C ILE A 170 -5.51 -1.47 -4.68
N LYS A 171 -4.82 -1.37 -3.54
CA LYS A 171 -3.48 -0.77 -3.46
C LYS A 171 -2.50 -1.43 -4.42
N SER A 172 -2.44 -2.76 -4.43
CA SER A 172 -1.58 -3.49 -5.35
C SER A 172 -1.91 -3.23 -6.83
N ALA A 173 -3.19 -3.03 -7.17
CA ALA A 173 -3.61 -2.71 -8.53
C ALA A 173 -3.28 -1.26 -8.93
N CYS A 174 -3.46 -0.31 -8.02
CA CYS A 174 -3.33 1.13 -8.28
C CYS A 174 -1.89 1.65 -8.14
N ASP A 175 -1.11 1.10 -7.21
CA ASP A 175 0.24 1.57 -6.90
C ASP A 175 1.28 0.73 -7.62
N LYS A 176 1.76 1.26 -8.75
CA LYS A 176 2.72 0.60 -9.65
C LYS A 176 4.06 1.34 -9.73
N HIS A 177 4.38 2.15 -8.73
CA HIS A 177 5.62 2.94 -8.72
C HIS A 177 6.88 2.06 -8.89
N SER A 178 6.93 0.88 -8.25
CA SER A 178 8.05 -0.06 -8.41
C SER A 178 8.23 -0.57 -9.84
N ASN A 179 7.13 -0.84 -10.55
CA ASN A 179 7.17 -1.24 -11.95
C ASN A 179 7.68 -0.10 -12.84
N ILE A 180 7.22 1.13 -12.59
CA ILE A 180 7.63 2.32 -13.34
C ILE A 180 9.13 2.59 -13.10
N ASN A 181 9.59 2.56 -11.85
CA ASN A 181 11.01 2.73 -11.53
C ASN A 181 11.89 1.65 -12.17
N THR A 182 11.38 0.42 -12.26
CA THR A 182 12.08 -0.66 -12.98
C THR A 182 12.17 -0.34 -14.47
N ALA A 183 11.10 0.18 -15.08
CA ALA A 183 11.13 0.60 -16.48
C ALA A 183 12.11 1.77 -16.70
N VAL A 184 12.14 2.76 -15.81
CA VAL A 184 13.10 3.88 -15.85
C VAL A 184 14.55 3.36 -15.83
N LYS A 185 14.88 2.45 -14.91
CA LYS A 185 16.23 1.83 -14.87
C LYS A 185 16.56 1.06 -16.14
N LEU A 186 15.58 0.35 -16.73
CA LEU A 186 15.78 -0.33 -18.01
C LEU A 186 16.05 0.66 -19.15
N LEU A 187 15.49 1.88 -19.10
CA LEU A 187 15.79 2.94 -20.06
C LEU A 187 17.18 3.53 -19.87
N GLU A 188 17.61 3.72 -18.62
CA GLU A 188 18.97 4.16 -18.28
C GLU A 188 20.02 3.15 -18.78
N ASP A 189 19.69 1.86 -18.70
CA ASP A 189 20.48 0.73 -19.21
C ASP A 189 20.38 0.54 -20.75
N GLU A 190 19.69 1.43 -21.47
CA GLU A 190 19.42 1.33 -22.92
C GLU A 190 18.65 0.06 -23.37
N LYS A 191 18.00 -0.65 -22.44
CA LYS A 191 17.18 -1.85 -22.70
C LYS A 191 15.75 -1.46 -23.11
N ILE A 192 15.63 -0.69 -24.18
CA ILE A 192 14.38 -0.06 -24.65
C ILE A 192 13.22 -1.05 -24.80
N THR A 193 13.44 -2.20 -25.45
CA THR A 193 12.37 -3.20 -25.67
C THR A 193 11.81 -3.75 -24.36
N LEU A 194 12.67 -4.03 -23.38
CA LEU A 194 12.24 -4.53 -22.07
C LEU A 194 11.49 -3.45 -21.28
N ALA A 195 11.93 -2.20 -21.38
CA ALA A 195 11.21 -1.06 -20.79
C ALA A 195 9.80 -0.92 -21.40
N LYS A 196 9.66 -0.96 -22.73
CA LYS A 196 8.34 -0.92 -23.42
C LYS A 196 7.42 -2.02 -22.90
N GLN A 197 7.88 -3.27 -22.89
CA GLN A 197 7.10 -4.41 -22.39
C GLN A 197 6.64 -4.22 -20.93
N LYS A 198 7.51 -3.68 -20.07
CA LYS A 198 7.19 -3.41 -18.68
C LYS A 198 6.16 -2.28 -18.52
N LEU A 199 6.25 -1.23 -19.32
CA LEU A 199 5.28 -0.13 -19.36
C LEU A 199 3.92 -0.62 -19.87
N ASP A 200 3.89 -1.32 -21.01
CA ASP A 200 2.66 -1.86 -21.61
C ASP A 200 1.89 -2.77 -20.64
N SER A 201 2.60 -3.69 -19.98
CA SER A 201 1.98 -4.59 -19.00
C SER A 201 1.46 -3.84 -17.78
N THR A 202 2.16 -2.78 -17.35
CA THR A 202 1.73 -1.94 -16.23
C THR A 202 0.52 -1.09 -16.60
N MET A 203 0.50 -0.50 -17.79
CA MET A 203 -0.61 0.26 -18.36
C MET A 203 -1.87 -0.60 -18.42
N LYS A 204 -1.77 -1.83 -18.96
CA LYS A 204 -2.90 -2.78 -19.00
C LYS A 204 -3.50 -3.05 -17.61
N ILE A 205 -2.67 -3.18 -16.57
CA ILE A 205 -3.16 -3.38 -15.21
C ILE A 205 -3.87 -2.15 -14.66
N LEU A 206 -3.30 -0.95 -14.87
CA LEU A 206 -3.85 0.31 -14.35
C LEU A 206 -5.14 0.73 -15.08
N SER A 207 -5.22 0.45 -16.38
CA SER A 207 -6.39 0.72 -17.23
C SER A 207 -7.49 -0.32 -17.09
N ALA A 208 -7.21 -1.50 -16.55
CA ALA A 208 -8.23 -2.51 -16.29
C ALA A 208 -9.30 -1.95 -15.34
N LYS A 209 -10.57 -2.24 -15.65
CA LYS A 209 -11.71 -1.82 -14.83
C LYS A 209 -11.48 -2.31 -13.39
N LYS A 210 -11.62 -1.42 -12.40
CA LYS A 210 -11.53 -1.78 -10.97
C LYS A 210 -12.40 -3.01 -10.76
N ASN A 211 -11.77 -4.15 -10.43
CA ASN A 211 -12.50 -5.35 -10.03
C ASN A 211 -13.52 -4.98 -8.94
N ASN A 212 -14.64 -5.72 -8.88
CA ASN A 212 -15.77 -5.56 -7.94
C ASN A 212 -15.40 -5.70 -6.43
N ASN A 213 -14.16 -5.42 -6.03
CA ASN A 213 -13.73 -5.32 -4.65
C ASN A 213 -14.32 -4.05 -4.01
N VAL A 214 -15.64 -4.04 -3.83
CA VAL A 214 -16.32 -2.99 -3.09
C VAL A 214 -15.88 -3.10 -1.64
N VAL A 215 -15.13 -2.07 -1.21
CA VAL A 215 -14.76 -1.86 0.19
C VAL A 215 -15.91 -1.12 0.85
N THR A 216 -16.43 -1.69 1.93
CA THR A 216 -17.59 -1.15 2.65
C THR A 216 -17.21 -0.39 3.91
N LEU A 217 -15.91 -0.16 4.16
CA LEU A 217 -15.40 0.60 5.29
C LEU A 217 -15.43 2.10 4.99
N PRO A 218 -16.35 2.89 5.59
CA PRO A 218 -16.48 4.31 5.28
C PRO A 218 -15.19 5.11 5.57
N GLU A 219 -14.51 4.77 6.67
CA GLU A 219 -13.26 5.40 7.10
C GLU A 219 -12.08 5.18 6.12
N SER A 220 -12.18 4.22 5.21
CA SER A 220 -11.15 3.97 4.19
C SER A 220 -11.25 4.91 2.98
N LYS A 221 -12.33 5.72 2.88
CA LYS A 221 -12.65 6.54 1.70
C LYS A 221 -11.49 7.44 1.28
N ASN A 222 -10.91 8.20 2.22
CA ASN A 222 -9.80 9.11 1.94
C ASN A 222 -8.59 8.36 1.34
N TYR A 223 -8.23 7.22 1.93
CA TYR A 223 -7.12 6.43 1.41
C TYR A 223 -7.43 5.85 0.02
N LEU A 224 -8.66 5.39 -0.21
CA LEU A 224 -9.08 4.90 -1.53
C LEU A 224 -9.04 6.00 -2.61
N GLU A 225 -9.35 7.24 -2.26
CA GLU A 225 -9.21 8.41 -3.15
C GLU A 225 -7.74 8.70 -3.46
N ILE A 226 -6.86 8.63 -2.46
CA ILE A 226 -5.41 8.77 -2.64
C ILE A 226 -4.86 7.68 -3.57
N LEU A 227 -5.28 6.42 -3.39
CA LEU A 227 -4.89 5.33 -4.28
C LEU A 227 -5.38 5.55 -5.72
N ASP A 228 -6.57 6.12 -5.90
CA ASP A 228 -7.08 6.46 -7.23
C ASP A 228 -6.26 7.58 -7.88
N LYS A 229 -5.87 8.59 -7.12
CA LYS A 229 -4.97 9.66 -7.58
C LYS A 229 -3.61 9.09 -8.00
N ARG A 230 -2.99 8.25 -7.17
CA ARG A 230 -1.71 7.59 -7.49
C ARG A 230 -1.77 6.74 -8.75
N ARG A 231 -2.92 6.10 -9.02
CA ARG A 231 -3.17 5.38 -10.28
C ARG A 231 -3.14 6.35 -11.46
N THR A 232 -3.85 7.47 -11.37
CA THR A 232 -3.87 8.50 -12.43
C THR A 232 -2.48 9.08 -12.66
N ASP A 233 -1.75 9.42 -11.60
CA ASP A 233 -0.38 9.93 -11.67
C ASP A 233 0.55 8.90 -12.34
N SER A 234 0.40 7.61 -12.01
CA SER A 234 1.14 6.51 -12.63
C SER A 234 0.85 6.39 -14.13
N LEU A 235 -0.42 6.51 -14.55
CA LEU A 235 -0.81 6.50 -15.96
C LEU A 235 -0.18 7.67 -16.72
N HIS A 236 -0.22 8.88 -16.15
CA HIS A 236 0.42 10.05 -16.74
C HIS A 236 1.93 9.87 -16.87
N LYS A 237 2.60 9.30 -15.85
CA LYS A 237 4.04 9.07 -15.91
C LYS A 237 4.43 8.03 -16.96
N ILE A 238 3.62 6.98 -17.14
CA ILE A 238 3.82 6.00 -18.21
C ILE A 238 3.74 6.67 -19.57
N GLN A 239 2.71 7.51 -19.80
CA GLN A 239 2.55 8.24 -21.05
C GLN A 239 3.76 9.15 -21.36
N GLU A 240 4.22 9.91 -20.36
CA GLU A 240 5.42 10.76 -20.48
C GLU A 240 6.67 9.95 -20.88
N LEU A 241 6.87 8.78 -20.27
CA LEU A 241 7.98 7.90 -20.60
C LEU A 241 7.86 7.34 -22.02
N GLU A 242 6.68 6.93 -22.45
CA GLU A 242 6.45 6.44 -23.82
C GLU A 242 6.71 7.52 -24.87
N ASP A 243 6.30 8.76 -24.62
CA ASP A 243 6.51 9.87 -25.54
C ASP A 243 7.99 10.25 -25.63
N ASN A 244 8.71 10.26 -24.49
CA ASN A 244 10.16 10.44 -24.46
C ASN A 244 10.90 9.32 -25.22
N MET A 245 10.42 8.07 -25.15
CA MET A 245 10.99 6.95 -25.89
C MET A 245 10.76 7.08 -27.40
N LYS A 246 9.58 7.51 -27.83
CA LYS A 246 9.28 7.76 -29.24
C LYS A 246 10.19 8.86 -29.80
N GLN A 247 10.36 9.95 -29.05
CA GLN A 247 11.25 11.05 -29.46
C GLN A 247 12.70 10.55 -29.65
N LYS A 248 13.23 9.78 -28.70
CA LYS A 248 14.58 9.19 -28.80
C LYS A 248 14.72 8.23 -29.98
N ASP A 249 13.70 7.42 -30.24
CA ASP A 249 13.68 6.50 -31.40
C ASP A 249 13.69 7.29 -32.73
N THR A 250 12.94 8.39 -32.82
CA THR A 250 12.94 9.29 -33.99
C THR A 250 14.31 9.93 -34.20
N GLU A 251 14.88 10.54 -33.15
CA GLU A 251 16.21 11.18 -33.20
C GLU A 251 17.31 10.18 -33.62
N ARG A 252 17.27 8.95 -33.08
CA ARG A 252 18.21 7.89 -33.47
C ARG A 252 18.04 7.50 -34.94
N THR A 253 16.81 7.34 -35.40
CA THR A 253 16.50 6.98 -36.79
C THR A 253 17.01 8.07 -37.75
N ASP A 254 16.80 9.34 -37.41
CA ASP A 254 17.27 10.46 -38.22
C ASP A 254 18.80 10.52 -38.27
N VAL A 255 19.50 10.25 -37.16
CA VAL A 255 20.97 10.17 -37.14
C VAL A 255 21.49 9.00 -37.97
N GLU A 256 20.88 7.81 -37.87
CA GLU A 256 21.28 6.64 -38.66
C GLU A 256 21.00 6.86 -40.16
N LEU A 257 19.85 7.43 -40.53
CA LEU A 257 19.52 7.81 -41.90
C LEU A 257 20.48 8.84 -42.46
N ASN A 258 20.86 9.86 -41.68
CA ASN A 258 21.87 10.86 -42.09
C ASN A 258 23.25 10.24 -42.30
N LYS A 259 23.67 9.30 -41.45
CA LYS A 259 24.92 8.55 -41.65
C LYS A 259 24.88 7.74 -42.94
N ILE A 260 23.78 7.03 -43.21
CA ILE A 260 23.60 6.28 -44.45
C ILE A 260 23.63 7.23 -45.64
N TYR A 261 22.89 8.35 -45.57
CA TYR A 261 22.87 9.38 -46.60
C TYR A 261 24.28 9.87 -46.91
N GLU A 262 25.10 10.16 -45.90
CA GLU A 262 26.47 10.64 -46.11
C GLU A 262 27.38 9.63 -46.80
N LEU A 263 27.14 8.33 -46.59
CA LEU A 263 27.88 7.23 -47.24
C LEU A 263 27.42 6.96 -48.67
N LEU A 264 26.31 7.54 -49.14
CA LEU A 264 25.84 7.37 -50.51
C LEU A 264 26.76 8.08 -51.52
N SER A 265 26.90 7.48 -52.71
CA SER A 265 27.58 8.15 -53.82
C SER A 265 26.80 9.40 -54.26
N PRO A 266 27.47 10.41 -54.88
CA PRO A 266 26.82 11.67 -55.29
C PRO A 266 25.58 11.49 -56.17
N GLN A 267 25.58 10.44 -56.98
CA GLN A 267 24.48 10.06 -57.88
C GLN A 267 23.22 9.68 -57.09
N PHE A 268 23.38 8.89 -56.04
CA PHE A 268 22.29 8.44 -55.17
C PHE A 268 21.83 9.53 -54.18
N LYS A 269 22.73 10.41 -53.71
CA LYS A 269 22.37 11.58 -52.89
C LYS A 269 21.38 12.51 -53.62
N ASN A 270 21.59 12.73 -54.92
CA ASN A 270 20.71 13.55 -55.76
C ASN A 270 19.32 12.93 -55.95
N ILE A 271 19.25 11.62 -56.16
CA ILE A 271 17.98 10.89 -56.27
C ILE A 271 17.21 10.97 -54.95
N ALA A 272 17.86 10.66 -53.81
CA ALA A 272 17.24 10.72 -52.50
C ALA A 272 16.68 12.11 -52.13
N LYS A 273 17.41 13.19 -52.48
CA LYS A 273 16.98 14.57 -52.25
C LYS A 273 15.74 14.93 -53.08
N ASN A 274 15.69 14.49 -54.34
CA ASN A 274 14.52 14.71 -55.20
C ASN A 274 13.30 13.91 -54.73
N THR A 275 13.50 12.70 -54.19
CA THR A 275 12.42 11.87 -53.63
C THR A 275 11.85 12.48 -52.33
N GLN A 276 12.70 13.00 -51.43
CA GLN A 276 12.23 13.70 -50.22
C GLN A 276 11.41 14.95 -50.55
N LEU A 277 11.85 15.75 -51.54
CA LEU A 277 11.10 16.91 -52.03
C LEU A 277 9.73 16.52 -52.59
N TYR A 278 9.67 15.42 -53.34
CA TYR A 278 8.43 14.90 -53.92
C TYR A 278 7.41 14.46 -52.84
N VAL A 279 7.87 13.74 -51.80
CA VAL A 279 7.02 13.32 -50.68
C VAL A 279 6.52 14.53 -49.87
N ALA A 280 7.38 15.54 -49.65
CA ALA A 280 6.99 16.77 -48.96
C ALA A 280 5.93 17.58 -49.73
N MET A 281 6.06 17.69 -51.06
CA MET A 281 5.09 18.37 -51.91
C MET A 281 3.73 17.64 -51.94
N ASN A 282 3.72 16.31 -51.98
CA ASN A 282 2.47 15.54 -51.95
C ASN A 282 1.73 15.65 -50.60
N ASN A 283 2.46 15.67 -49.48
CA ASN A 283 1.86 15.86 -48.16
C ASN A 283 1.31 17.29 -47.95
N TYR A 284 1.92 18.30 -48.58
CA TYR A 284 1.43 19.68 -48.57
C TYR A 284 0.12 19.83 -49.35
N ASN A 285 0.01 19.15 -50.50
CA ASN A 285 -1.20 19.17 -51.33
C ASN A 285 -2.36 18.34 -50.75
N ALA A 286 -2.09 17.41 -49.84
CA ALA A 286 -3.12 16.62 -49.16
C ALA A 286 -3.71 17.31 -47.91
N LYS A 287 -3.07 18.39 -47.43
CA LYS A 287 -3.47 19.15 -46.23
C LYS A 287 -4.13 20.49 -46.53
N ASN A 288 -4.15 20.92 -47.79
CA ASN A 288 -4.82 22.12 -48.29
C ASN A 288 -5.93 21.70 -49.28
#